data_AF-A0A1F8R380-F1
#
_entry.id   AF-A0A1F8R380-F1
#
_cell.length_a   1.000
_cell.length_b   1.000
_cell.length_c   1.000
_cell.angle_alpha   90.00
_cell.angle_beta   90.00
_cell.angle_gamma   90.00
#
_symmetry.space_group_name_H-M   'P 1'
#
loop_
_entity.id
_entity.type
_entity.pdbx_description
1 polymer ?
#
loop_
_entity_poly.entity_id
_entity_poly.type
_entity_poly.pdbx_seq_one_letter_code
_entity_poly.pdbx_strand_id
1 'polypeptide(L)' 'MREICTGPYPQDNPRSIAHLKGQHLCNYRYRLGERRILYEIDETQRQIHVIDFGPRGDIY' A
#
# COMPACT_ATOMS: atom_id res chain seq x y z
N MET A 1 -11.15 3.02 2.18
CA MET A 1 -10.75 2.11 1.08
C MET A 1 -10.84 2.74 -0.31
N ARG A 2 -11.78 3.65 -0.62
CA ARG A 2 -11.91 4.25 -1.97
C ARG A 2 -10.69 5.06 -2.46
N GLU A 3 -9.88 5.60 -1.54
CA GLU A 3 -8.77 6.50 -1.88
C GLU A 3 -7.58 5.80 -2.56
N ILE A 4 -7.34 4.51 -2.28
CA ILE A 4 -6.28 3.74 -2.96
C ILE A 4 -6.64 3.50 -4.43
N CYS A 5 -7.92 3.24 -4.73
CA CYS A 5 -8.38 2.97 -6.09
C CYS A 5 -8.29 4.19 -7.02
N THR A 6 -8.26 5.41 -6.47
CA THR A 6 -8.16 6.65 -7.24
C THR A 6 -6.72 7.10 -7.50
N GLY A 7 -5.75 6.57 -6.76
CA GLY A 7 -4.34 6.97 -6.86
C GLY A 7 -3.47 6.06 -5.98
N PRO A 8 -3.03 4.90 -6.49
CA PRO A 8 -2.34 3.90 -5.69
C PRO A 8 -0.83 4.14 -5.57
N TYR A 9 -0.29 5.22 -6.16
CA TYR A 9 1.13 5.48 -6.19
C TYR A 9 1.56 6.60 -5.21
N PRO A 10 2.84 6.64 -4.79
CA PRO A 10 3.36 7.70 -3.92
C PRO A 10 3.17 9.12 -4.47
N GLN A 11 3.14 9.30 -5.80
CA GLN A 11 2.94 10.61 -6.41
C GLN A 11 1.52 11.16 -6.20
N ASP A 12 0.52 10.28 -6.06
CA ASP A 12 -0.88 10.67 -5.87
C ASP A 12 -1.14 11.09 -4.42
N ASN A 13 -0.51 10.39 -3.46
CA ASN A 13 -0.65 10.69 -2.04
C ASN A 13 0.65 10.43 -1.25
N PRO A 14 1.67 11.29 -1.38
CA PRO A 14 3.00 11.06 -0.83
C PRO A 14 3.06 11.04 0.71
N ARG A 15 2.02 11.57 1.38
CA ARG A 15 1.91 11.53 2.86
C ARG A 15 1.43 10.18 3.36
N SER A 16 0.63 9.48 2.57
CA SER A 16 -0.06 8.26 2.97
C SER A 16 0.55 7.02 2.32
N ILE A 17 1.05 7.14 1.08
CA ILE A 17 1.62 6.06 0.30
C ILE A 17 3.14 6.15 0.31
N ALA A 18 3.80 5.04 0.66
CA ALA A 18 5.24 4.91 0.55
C ALA A 18 5.59 3.64 -0.24
N HIS A 19 6.59 3.74 -1.11
CA HIS A 19 7.22 2.58 -1.73
C HIS A 19 8.14 1.92 -0.71
N LEU A 20 7.93 0.64 -0.43
CA LEU A 20 8.79 -0.15 0.41
C LEU A 20 9.98 -0.62 -0.43
N LYS A 21 11.20 -0.38 0.06
CA LYS A 21 12.44 -0.79 -0.62
C LYS A 21 13.04 -1.96 0.17
N GLY A 22 13.27 -3.10 -0.47
CA GLY A 22 13.88 -4.29 0.15
C GLY A 22 13.34 -5.61 -0.42
N GLN A 23 13.75 -6.76 0.15
CA GLN A 23 13.16 -8.08 -0.13
C GLN A 23 11.79 -8.27 0.54
N HIS A 24 11.00 -7.21 0.66
CA HIS A 24 9.66 -7.33 1.21
C HIS A 24 8.75 -7.98 0.17
N LEU A 25 7.80 -8.78 0.63
CA LEU A 25 6.77 -9.42 -0.19
C LEU A 25 5.81 -8.42 -0.87
N CYS A 26 6.00 -7.11 -0.68
CA CYS A 26 5.12 -6.06 -1.17
C CYS A 26 5.86 -4.79 -1.56
N ASN A 27 5.39 -4.12 -2.61
CA ASN A 27 6.00 -2.89 -3.13
C ASN A 27 5.48 -1.62 -2.43
N TYR A 28 4.23 -1.58 -1.98
CA TYR A 28 3.62 -0.35 -1.48
C TYR A 28 2.98 -0.50 -0.10
N ARG A 29 2.99 0.61 0.64
CA ARG A 29 2.28 0.76 1.92
C ARG A 29 1.42 2.00 1.92
N TYR A 30 0.14 1.86 2.25
CA TYR A 30 -0.78 2.97 2.52
C TYR A 30 -1.03 3.10 4.02
N ARG A 31 -0.94 4.32 4.57
CA ARG A 31 -1.31 4.65 5.95
C ARG A 31 -2.73 5.18 6.01
N LEU A 32 -3.57 4.51 6.80
CA LEU A 32 -4.93 4.94 7.12
C LEU A 32 -5.03 5.15 8.63
N GLY A 33 -4.66 6.35 9.09
CA GLY A 33 -4.53 6.65 10.52
C GLY A 33 -3.50 5.74 11.19
N GLU A 34 -3.93 4.95 12.16
CA GLU A 34 -3.08 4.00 12.90
C GLU A 34 -2.88 2.66 12.18
N ARG A 35 -3.70 2.39 11.15
CA ARG A 35 -3.63 1.16 10.36
C ARG A 35 -2.75 1.36 9.14
N ARG A 36 -2.16 0.27 8.66
CA ARG A 36 -1.43 0.23 7.40
C ARG A 36 -1.96 -0.89 6.52
N ILE A 37 -1.89 -0.65 5.22
CA ILE A 37 -2.24 -1.61 4.19
C ILE A 37 -0.97 -1.86 3.39
N LEU A 38 -0.58 -3.12 3.27
CA LEU A 38 0.50 -3.58 2.40
C LEU A 38 -0.14 -4.09 1.12
N TYR A 39 0.34 -3.60 -0.02
CA TYR A 39 -0.23 -3.98 -1.30
C TYR A 39 0.78 -3.91 -2.43
N GLU A 40 0.43 -4.58 -3.51
CA GLU A 40 1.11 -4.54 -4.79
C GLU A 40 0.14 -4.11 -5.88
N ILE A 41 0.69 -3.55 -6.95
CA ILE A 41 -0.07 -3.13 -8.12
C ILE A 41 0.40 -4.00 -9.27
N ASP A 42 -0.51 -4.77 -9.85
CA ASP A 42 -0.31 -5.41 -11.14
C ASP A 42 -0.76 -4.42 -12.21
N GLU A 43 0.20 -3.76 -12.86
CA GLU A 43 -0.08 -2.79 -13.93
C GLU A 43 -0.62 -3.45 -15.20
N THR A 44 -0.31 -4.72 -15.43
CA THR A 44 -0.79 -5.49 -16.59
C THR A 44 -2.29 -5.75 -16.46
N GLN A 45 -2.72 -6.15 -15.27
CA GLN A 45 -4.12 -6.47 -14.97
C GLN A 45 -4.91 -5.29 -14.42
N ARG A 46 -4.24 -4.16 -14.11
CA ARG A 46 -4.79 -3.00 -13.39
C ARG A 46 -5.46 -3.41 -12.07
N GLN A 47 -4.83 -4.32 -11.34
CA GLN A 47 -5.33 -4.83 -10.07
C GLN A 47 -4.43 -4.40 -8.92
N ILE A 48 -5.06 -4.22 -7.75
CA ILE A 48 -4.36 -3.93 -6.50
C ILE A 48 -4.52 -5.16 -5.62
N HIS A 49 -3.40 -5.83 -5.35
CA HIS A 49 -3.35 -6.99 -4.49
C HIS A 49 -3.02 -6.53 -3.07
N VAL A 50 -4.02 -6.59 -2.19
CA VAL A 50 -3.80 -6.33 -0.76
C VAL A 50 -3.21 -7.60 -0.14
N ILE A 51 -2.00 -7.48 0.39
CA ILE A 51 -1.25 -8.60 0.97
C ILE A 51 -1.57 -8.71 2.45
N ASP A 52 -1.59 -7.58 3.15
CA ASP A 52 -1.88 -7.55 4.57
C ASP A 52 -2.46 -6.20 5.01
N PHE A 53 -3.22 -6.20 6.11
CA PHE A 53 -3.81 -5.01 6.70
C PHE A 53 -3.88 -5.13 8.23
N GLY A 54 -3.51 -4.07 8.93
CA GLY A 54 -3.43 -4.15 10.39
C GLY A 54 -2.90 -2.89 11.06
N PRO A 55 -2.77 -2.90 12.40
CA PRO A 55 -2.06 -1.86 13.14
C PRO A 55 -0.54 -2.01 12.95
N ARG A 56 0.23 -0.94 13.19
CA ARG A 56 1.69 -0.89 12.95
C ARG A 56 2.48 -2.11 13.47
N GLY A 57 2.10 -2.66 14.63
CA GLY A 57 2.84 -3.73 15.30
C GLY A 57 2.56 -5.14 14.77
N ASP A 58 1.58 -5.32 13.88
CA ASP A 58 1.14 -6.64 13.41
C ASP A 58 1.67 -6.97 12.00
N ILE A 59 2.11 -5.94 11.26
CA ILE A 59 2.43 -6.01 9.81
C ILE A 59 3.94 -5.87 9.53
N TYR A 60 4.79 -6.13 10.53
CA TYR A 60 6.25 -6.12 10.42
C TYR A 60 6.86 -7.32 11.14
#